data_AF-A0A917DAX8-F1
#
_entry.id   AF-A0A917DAX8-F1
#
_cell.length_a   1.000
_cell.length_b   1.000
_cell.length_c   1.000
_cell.angle_alpha   90.00
_cell.angle_beta   90.00
_cell.angle_gamma   90.00
#
_symmetry.space_group_name_H-M   'P 1'
#
loop_
_entity.id
_entity.type
_entity.pdbx_description
1 polymer ?
#
loop_
_entity_poly.entity_id
_entity_poly.type
_entity_poly.pdbx_seq_one_letter_code
_entity_poly.pdbx_strand_id
1 'polypeptide(L)' 'MFGAEWCGDCRRTKAQLDGLGIDYQYIDLEAEPSAADVAKDISGRMNIPVVVYPDGSHHVEPSNADVDSKLKALGLV' A
#
# COMPACT_ATOMS: atom_id res chain seq x y z
N MET A 1 0.32 -4.53 -0.75
CA MET A 1 -0.30 -3.23 -1.09
C MET A 1 -1.48 -3.50 -2.01
N PHE A 2 -2.66 -3.04 -1.63
CA PHE A 2 -3.86 -3.09 -2.46
C PHE A 2 -3.96 -1.80 -3.27
N GLY A 3 -4.25 -1.90 -4.56
CA GLY A 3 -4.33 -0.73 -5.44
C GLY A 3 -5.00 -1.02 -6.78
N ALA A 4 -5.03 0.00 -7.62
CA ALA A 4 -5.52 -0.05 -9.00
C ALA A 4 -4.67 0.87 -9.89
N GLU A 5 -4.52 0.56 -11.17
CA GLU A 5 -3.61 1.29 -12.07
C GLU A 5 -4.12 2.70 -12.40
N TRP A 6 -5.44 2.92 -12.37
CA TRP A 6 -6.01 4.27 -12.53
C TRP A 6 -5.72 5.20 -11.35
N CYS A 7 -5.38 4.66 -10.18
CA CYS A 7 -5.18 5.46 -8.97
C CYS A 7 -3.79 6.12 -8.97
N GLY A 8 -3.77 7.46 -8.91
CA GLY A 8 -2.53 8.24 -8.83
C GLY A 8 -1.70 7.93 -7.58
N ASP A 9 -2.36 7.80 -6.43
CA ASP A 9 -1.72 7.50 -5.16
C ASP A 9 -1.13 6.09 -5.13
N CYS A 10 -1.81 5.11 -5.74
CA CYS A 10 -1.29 3.75 -5.88
C CYS A 10 0.01 3.77 -6.69
N ARG A 11 0.01 4.41 -7.86
CA ARG A 11 1.20 4.52 -8.71
C ARG A 11 2.35 5.24 -8.00
N ARG A 12 2.05 6.30 -7.24
CA ARG A 12 3.05 7.03 -6.43
C ARG A 12 3.70 6.13 -5.39
N THR A 13 2.92 5.42 -4.57
CA THR A 13 3.45 4.53 -3.54
C THR A 13 4.22 3.36 -4.14
N LYS A 14 3.73 2.78 -5.25
CA LYS A 14 4.41 1.73 -6.01
C LYS A 14 5.80 2.18 -6.46
N ALA A 15 5.89 3.33 -7.12
CA ALA A 15 7.15 3.90 -7.60
C ALA A 15 8.13 4.22 -6.45
N GLN A 16 7.64 4.63 -5.28
CA GLN A 16 8.48 4.82 -4.12
C GLN A 16 9.08 3.50 -3.62
N LEU A 17 8.25 2.45 -3.45
CA LEU A 17 8.72 1.14 -3.00
C LEU A 17 9.72 0.54 -3.99
N ASP A 18 9.42 0.63 -5.29
CA ASP A 18 10.33 0.21 -6.37
C ASP A 18 11.66 0.98 -6.29
N GLY A 19 11.61 2.31 -6.11
CA GLY A 19 12.80 3.16 -6.02
C GLY A 19 13.65 2.91 -4.77
N LEU A 20 13.04 2.42 -3.69
CA LEU A 20 13.74 1.99 -2.48
C LEU A 20 14.23 0.54 -2.55
N GLY A 21 13.89 -0.21 -3.60
CA GLY A 21 14.21 -1.63 -3.73
C GLY A 21 13.48 -2.50 -2.70
N ILE A 22 12.31 -2.07 -2.24
CA ILE A 22 11.48 -2.82 -1.29
C ILE A 22 10.60 -3.80 -2.06
N ASP A 23 10.72 -5.08 -1.73
CA ASP A 23 9.79 -6.09 -2.22
C ASP A 23 8.41 -5.90 -1.58
N TYR A 24 7.37 -5.92 -2.40
CA TYR A 24 5.98 -5.90 -1.93
C TYR A 24 5.11 -6.78 -2.81
N GLN A 25 4.07 -7.35 -2.21
CA GLN A 25 2.97 -7.95 -2.95
C GLN A 25 2.02 -6.84 -3.42
N TYR A 26 1.82 -6.71 -4.73
CA TYR A 26 0.78 -5.86 -5.28
C TYR A 26 -0.49 -6.68 -5.52
N ILE A 27 -1.62 -6.20 -5.01
CA ILE A 27 -2.94 -6.82 -5.19
C ILE A 27 -3.77 -5.83 -5.99
N ASP A 28 -4.01 -6.17 -7.25
CA ASP A 28 -4.76 -5.35 -8.19
C ASP A 28 -6.26 -5.57 -8.02
N LEU A 29 -6.95 -4.56 -7.51
CA LEU A 29 -8.39 -4.61 -7.25
C LEU A 29 -9.23 -4.61 -8.54
N GLU A 30 -8.66 -4.21 -9.68
CA GLU A 30 -9.34 -4.31 -10.98
C GLU A 30 -9.35 -5.76 -11.48
N ALA A 31 -8.26 -6.49 -11.25
CA ALA A 31 -8.13 -7.89 -11.61
C ALA A 31 -8.82 -8.83 -10.60
N GLU A 32 -8.81 -8.45 -9.32
CA GLU A 32 -9.38 -9.25 -8.23
C GLU A 32 -10.39 -8.42 -7.40
N PRO A 33 -11.63 -8.25 -7.88
CA PRO A 33 -12.63 -7.44 -7.18
C PRO A 33 -12.93 -7.90 -5.75
N SER A 34 -12.82 -9.20 -5.46
CA SER A 34 -13.00 -9.75 -4.10
C SER A 34 -11.92 -9.30 -3.12
N ALA A 35 -10.75 -8.87 -3.59
CA ALA A 35 -9.71 -8.31 -2.73
C ALA A 35 -10.07 -6.92 -2.20
N ALA A 36 -11.06 -6.23 -2.79
CA ALA A 36 -11.53 -4.94 -2.31
C ALA A 36 -12.21 -5.06 -0.94
N ASP A 37 -12.96 -6.15 -0.71
CA ASP A 37 -13.55 -6.44 0.61
C ASP A 37 -12.47 -6.68 1.65
N VAL A 38 -11.39 -7.40 1.30
CA VAL A 38 -10.23 -7.60 2.17
C VAL A 38 -9.55 -6.26 2.52
N ALA A 39 -9.32 -5.40 1.52
CA ALA A 39 -8.73 -4.09 1.73
C ALA A 39 -9.60 -3.21 2.67
N LYS A 40 -10.93 -3.31 2.53
CA LYS A 40 -11.90 -2.62 3.38
C LYS A 40 -11.92 -3.16 4.80
N ASP A 41 -11.85 -4.47 4.98
CA ASP A 41 -11.79 -5.10 6.31
C ASP A 41 -10.53 -4.71 7.08
N ILE A 42 -9.40 -4.58 6.36
CA ILE A 42 -8.13 -4.13 6.94
C ILE A 42 -8.19 -2.64 7.32
N SER A 43 -8.67 -1.80 6.40
CA SER A 43 -8.53 -0.35 6.49
C SER A 43 -9.73 0.37 7.14
N GLY A 44 -10.87 -0.31 7.25
CA GLY A 44 -12.15 0.26 7.66
C GLY A 44 -12.81 1.19 6.62
N ARG A 45 -12.23 1.35 5.43
CA ARG A 45 -12.69 2.27 4.37
C ARG A 45 -12.42 1.70 2.98
N MET A 46 -12.94 2.35 1.93
CA MET A 46 -12.80 1.89 0.53
C MET A 46 -11.72 2.65 -0.26
N ASN A 47 -10.91 3.46 0.43
CA ASN A 47 -9.84 4.23 -0.17
C ASN A 47 -8.63 3.36 -0.49
N ILE A 48 -7.91 3.69 -1.56
CA ILE A 48 -6.68 3.03 -2.00
C ILE A 48 -5.60 4.09 -2.29
N PRO A 49 -4.30 3.77 -2.08
CA PRO A 49 -3.77 2.45 -1.73
C PRO A 49 -3.93 2.10 -0.26
N VAL A 50 -4.06 0.79 0.02
CA VAL A 50 -3.89 0.22 1.37
C VAL A 50 -2.53 -0.48 1.43
N VAL A 51 -1.63 0.06 2.24
CA VAL A 51 -0.29 -0.49 2.47
C VAL A 51 -0.29 -1.21 3.80
N VAL A 52 -0.07 -2.52 3.78
CA VAL A 52 0.08 -3.35 4.99
C VAL A 52 1.55 -3.67 5.17
N TYR A 53 2.07 -3.44 6.36
CA TYR A 53 3.47 -3.64 6.71
C TYR A 53 3.69 -4.99 7.41
N PRO A 54 4.93 -5.50 7.48
CA PRO A 54 5.23 -6.79 8.11
C PRO A 54 4.84 -6.90 9.59
N ASP A 55 4.75 -5.78 10.31
CA ASP A 55 4.30 -5.73 11.70
C ASP A 55 2.76 -5.77 11.86
N GLY A 56 2.03 -5.93 10.76
CA GLY A 56 0.56 -5.97 10.73
C GLY A 56 -0.11 -4.59 10.77
N SER A 57 0.65 -3.51 10.93
CA SER A 57 0.10 -2.16 10.81
C SER A 57 -0.19 -1.82 9.35
N HIS A 58 -1.02 -0.79 9.12
CA HIS A 58 -1.37 -0.36 7.78
C HIS A 58 -1.50 1.16 7.66
N HIS A 59 -1.34 1.65 6.43
CA HIS A 59 -1.71 3.00 6.02
C HIS A 59 -2.70 2.94 4.86
N VAL A 60 -3.50 4.01 4.73
CA VAL A 60 -4.44 4.20 3.63
C VAL A 60 -4.20 5.58 3.05
N GLU A 61 -4.06 5.66 1.72
CA GLU A 61 -3.66 6.89 1.00
C GLU A 61 -2.40 7.57 1.61
N PRO A 62 -1.34 6.83 1.99
CA PRO A 62 -0.17 7.45 2.61
C PRO A 62 0.55 8.40 1.65
N SER A 63 1.13 9.45 2.22
CA SER A 63 2.17 10.23 1.55
C SER A 63 3.47 9.43 1.48
N ASN A 64 4.41 9.87 0.63
CA ASN A 64 5.73 9.24 0.58
C ASN A 64 6.48 9.36 1.92
N ALA A 65 6.27 10.45 2.66
CA ALA A 65 6.88 10.65 3.97
C ALA A 65 6.34 9.65 5.01
N ASP A 66 5.05 9.30 4.94
CA ASP A 66 4.45 8.32 5.85
C ASP A 66 5.02 6.91 5.61
N VAL A 67 5.17 6.53 4.34
CA VAL A 67 5.77 5.23 3.96
C VAL A 67 7.24 5.19 4.38
N ASP A 68 8.02 6.22 4.06
CA ASP A 68 9.44 6.31 4.42
C ASP A 68 9.64 6.24 5.94
N SER A 69 8.88 7.02 6.70
CA SER A 69 8.93 7.02 8.16
C SER A 69 8.61 5.65 8.74
N LYS A 70 7.61 4.97 8.17
CA LYS A 70 7.22 3.63 8.62
C LYS A 70 8.27 2.57 8.28
N LEU A 71 8.84 2.60 7.07
CA LEU A 71 9.92 1.68 6.68
C LEU A 71 11.15 1.84 7.58
N LYS A 72 11.55 3.08 7.89
CA LYS A 72 12.64 3.37 8.84
C LYS A 72 12.34 2.86 10.25
N ALA A 73 11.13 3.07 10.73
CA ALA A 73 10.71 2.56 12.05
C ALA A 73 10.76 1.03 12.13
N LEU A 74 10.63 0.33 11.00
CA LEU A 74 10.75 -1.12 10.88
C LEU A 74 12.16 -1.61 10.53
N GLY A 75 13.12 -0.70 10.31
CA GLY A 75 14.48 -1.05 9.90
C GLY A 75 14.58 -1.69 8.51
N LEU A 76 13.64 -1.35 7.61
CA LEU A 76 13.60 -1.87 6.24
C LEU A 76 14.38 -1.00 5.25
N VAL A 77 14.69 0.25 5.64
CA VAL A 77 15.52 1.23 4.91
C VAL A 77 16.36 2.03 5.89
#